data_AF-A0A7C9VUS5-F1
#
_entry.id   AF-A0A7C9VUS5-F1
#
_cell.length_a   1.000
_cell.length_b   1.000
_cell.length_c   1.000
_cell.angle_alpha   90.00
_cell.angle_beta   90.00
_cell.angle_gamma   90.00
#
_symmetry.space_group_name_H-M   'P 1'
#
loop_
_entity.id
_entity.type
_entity.pdbx_description
1 polymer ?
#
loop_
_entity_poly.entity_id
_entity_poly.type
_entity_poly.pdbx_seq_one_letter_code
_entity_poly.pdbx_strand_id
1 'polypeptide(L)' 'MLTWRKSSYSQASSDCVEVGRGIGIRDSKAPTTHLPLSDKAWSAFLTEVKASR' A
#
# COMPACT_ATOMS: atom_id res chain seq x y z
N MET A 1 15.56 -6.58 6.11
CA MET A 1 14.33 -7.21 5.59
C MET A 1 13.32 -6.11 5.29
N LEU A 2 12.58 -6.21 4.19
CA LEU A 2 11.58 -5.20 3.81
C LEU A 2 10.35 -5.34 4.70
N THR A 3 9.99 -4.29 5.43
CA THR A 3 8.86 -4.31 6.36
C THR A 3 7.59 -3.87 5.64
N TRP A 4 6.72 -4.83 5.34
CA TRP A 4 5.36 -4.58 4.86
C TRP A 4 4.44 -4.23 6.03
N ARG A 5 3.58 -3.23 5.85
CA ARG A 5 2.57 -2.86 6.84
C ARG A 5 1.18 -3.08 6.27
N LYS A 6 0.39 -3.94 6.92
CA LYS A 6 -1.02 -4.14 6.60
C LYS A 6 -1.84 -2.92 7.00
N SER A 7 -2.80 -2.54 6.16
CA SER A 7 -3.77 -1.50 6.48
C SER A 7 -4.66 -1.91 7.66
N SER A 8 -5.03 -0.95 8.51
CA SER A 8 -6.00 -1.16 9.59
C SER A 8 -7.43 -1.34 9.08
N TYR A 9 -7.70 -0.97 7.82
CA TYR A 9 -8.98 -1.17 7.15
C TYR A 9 -9.13 -2.58 6.55
N SER A 10 -8.05 -3.38 6.59
CA SER A 10 -8.05 -4.74 6.08
C SER A 10 -8.69 -5.69 7.09
N GLN A 11 -9.94 -6.06 6.81
CA GLN A 11 -10.71 -7.01 7.59
C GLN A 11 -10.15 -8.44 7.42
N ALA A 12 -10.60 -9.37 8.28
CA ALA A 12 -10.08 -10.75 8.31
C ALA A 12 -10.19 -11.48 6.97
N SER A 13 -11.17 -11.12 6.14
CA SER A 13 -11.52 -11.86 4.92
C SER A 13 -11.65 -11.00 3.67
N SER A 14 -11.53 -9.67 3.75
CA SER A 14 -11.66 -8.76 2.60
C SER A 14 -10.69 -7.57 2.67
N ASP A 15 -10.36 -7.02 1.51
CA ASP A 15 -9.65 -5.74 1.34
C ASP A 15 -8.26 -5.69 2.02
N CYS A 16 -7.52 -6.80 1.91
CA CYS A 16 -6.20 -6.96 2.53
C CYS A 16 -5.11 -6.26 1.71
N VAL A 17 -4.80 -5.01 2.05
CA VAL A 17 -3.77 -4.21 1.38
C VAL A 17 -2.59 -3.99 2.31
N GLU A 18 -1.38 -4.14 1.77
CA GLU A 18 -0.12 -3.84 2.45
C GLU A 18 0.70 -2.83 1.67
N VAL A 19 1.42 -1.99 2.41
CA VAL A 19 2.35 -1.02 1.84
C VAL A 19 3.75 -1.27 2.35
N GLY A 20 4.71 -1.33 1.43
CA GLY A 20 6.14 -1.43 1.69
C GLY A 20 6.80 -0.12 1.31
N ARG A 21 7.42 0.56 2.28
CA ARG A 21 8.15 1.81 2.01
C ARG A 21 9.28 1.54 1.00
N GLY A 22 9.22 2.21 -0.14
CA GLY A 22 10.20 2.07 -1.23
C GLY A 22 10.08 0.80 -2.07
N ILE A 23 9.04 -0.03 -1.87
CA ILE A 23 8.83 -1.27 -2.64
C ILE A 23 7.53 -1.22 -3.42
N GLY A 24 6.42 -0.81 -2.80
CA GLY A 24 5.14 -0.75 -3.48
C GLY A 24 3.94 -1.10 -2.62
N ILE A 25 2.83 -1.39 -3.30
CA ILE A 25 1.56 -1.84 -2.71
C ILE A 25 1.32 -3.28 -3.16
N ARG A 26 0.80 -4.11 -2.27
CA ARG A 26 0.36 -5.45 -2.63
C ARG A 26 -0.90 -5.86 -1.90
N ASP A 27 -1.54 -6.88 -2.43
CA ASP A 27 -2.62 -7.59 -1.75
C ASP A 27 -2.02 -8.67 -0.84
N SER A 28 -2.44 -8.76 0.42
CA SER A 28 -1.89 -9.76 1.36
C SER A 28 -2.18 -11.19 0.92
N LYS A 29 -3.23 -11.43 0.13
CA LYS A 29 -3.60 -12.76 -0.39
C LYS A 29 -2.80 -13.11 -1.65
N ALA A 30 -2.12 -12.14 -2.26
CA ALA A 30 -1.20 -12.34 -3.39
C ALA A 30 0.19 -11.73 -3.10
N PRO A 31 0.94 -12.26 -2.11
CA PRO A 31 2.14 -11.61 -1.56
C PRO A 31 3.33 -11.52 -2.54
N THR A 32 3.33 -12.34 -3.59
CA THR A 32 4.38 -12.38 -4.62
C THR A 32 4.27 -11.22 -5.61
N THR A 33 3.05 -10.76 -5.89
CA THR A 33 2.78 -9.72 -6.88
C THR A 33 2.57 -8.39 -6.16
N HIS A 34 3.34 -7.37 -6.55
CA HIS A 34 3.20 -6.03 -6.00
C HIS A 34 3.25 -5.00 -7.13
N LEU A 35 2.55 -3.90 -6.94
CA LEU A 35 2.64 -2.72 -7.78
C LEU A 35 3.79 -1.84 -7.27
N PRO A 36 4.91 -1.76 -7.99
CA PRO A 36 6.01 -0.89 -7.61
C PRO A 36 5.60 0.56 -7.80
N LEU A 37 5.97 1.41 -6.84
CA LEU A 37 5.71 2.83 -6.88
C LEU A 37 6.99 3.59 -6.56
N SER A 38 7.25 4.66 -7.31
CA SER A 38 8.26 5.62 -6.92
C SER A 38 7.80 6.40 -5.69
N ASP A 39 8.77 6.88 -4.92
CA ASP A 39 8.59 7.82 -3.83
C ASP A 39 7.78 9.07 -4.25
N LYS A 40 8.04 9.60 -5.45
CA LYS A 40 7.33 10.75 -6.02
C LYS A 40 5.86 10.44 -6.29
N ALA A 41 5.57 9.30 -6.92
CA ALA A 41 4.19 8.90 -7.23
C ALA A 41 3.38 8.65 -5.95
N TRP A 42 4.00 7.99 -4.97
CA TRP A 42 3.37 7.75 -3.66
C TRP A 42 3.08 9.06 -2.91
N SER A 43 4.01 10.00 -2.93
CA SER A 43 3.82 11.30 -2.27
C SER A 43 2.71 12.12 -2.92
N ALA A 44 2.64 12.15 -4.26
CA ALA A 44 1.56 12.81 -4.98
C ALA A 44 0.19 12.21 -4.65
N PHE A 45 0.09 10.87 -4.67
CA PHE A 45 -1.14 10.16 -4.29
C PHE A 45 -1.62 10.52 -2.88
N LEU A 46 -0.72 10.53 -1.89
CA LEU A 46 -1.09 10.88 -0.52
C LEU A 46 -1.57 12.33 -0.37
N THR A 47 -1.01 13.26 -1.15
CA THR A 47 -1.47 14.66 -1.16
C THR A 47 -2.90 14.76 -1.69
N GLU A 48 -3.20 14.12 -2.82
CA GLU A 48 -4.53 14.12 -3.44
C GLU A 48 -5.60 13.50 -2.54
N VAL A 49 -5.30 12.34 -1.93
CA VAL A 49 -6.24 11.65 -1.02
C VAL A 49 -6.53 12.48 0.23
N LYS A 50 -5.53 13.19 0.76
CA LYS A 50 -5.72 14.05 1.94
C LYS A 50 -6.50 15.33 1.62
N ALA A 51 -6.32 15.88 0.41
CA ALA A 51 -7.05 17.06 -0.03
C ALA A 51 -8.53 16.76 -0.32
N SER A 52 -8.84 15.52 -0.70
CA SER A 52 -10.19 15.06 -1.04
C SER A 52 -10.99 14.50 0.15
N ARG A 53 -10.52 14.72 1.39
CA ARG A 53 -11.11 14.21 2.63
C ARG A 53 -11.60 15.36 3.50
#